data_AF-A0A8D8BPQ5-F1
#
_entry.id   AF-A0A8D8BPQ5-F1
#
_cell.length_a   1.000
_cell.length_b   1.000
_cell.length_c   1.000
_cell.angle_alpha   90.00
_cell.angle_beta   90.00
_cell.angle_gamma   90.00
#
_symmetry.space_group_name_H-M   'P 1'
#
loop_
_entity.id
_entity.type
_entity.pdbx_description
1 polymer ?
#
loop_
_entity_poly.entity_id
_entity_poly.type
_entity_poly.pdbx_seq_one_letter_code
_entity_poly.pdbx_strand_id
1 'polypeptide(L)'
;MSSIRNNALQQVREDDFVEYFLFPGASLGTVAADEDEALENCDPESAAAKSLGALLVEVNKLAKEFCQRYIWHRDGFKVVARKGGDRQRRLLIEASGQDGDGGLEADAPLPSHLYGISHYGDNIQDEWFIVALLFHLTRRIPGLVARAVDSDGEFLLIEAAEHLPRWAANPERAEGRVFIYEGELYLIGGEGEEEELSFERVFRELKGDGRTRYVG
;
A
#
# COMPACT_ATOMS: atom_id res chain seq x y z
N MET A 1 -30.92 -14.42 32.45
CA MET A 1 -31.28 -13.03 32.12
C MET A 1 -30.07 -12.37 31.47
N SER A 2 -30.19 -12.14 30.16
CA SER A 2 -29.47 -11.18 29.31
C SER A 2 -27.96 -10.98 29.54
N SER A 3 -27.16 -11.81 28.86
CA SER A 3 -25.79 -11.48 28.45
C SER A 3 -25.85 -10.79 27.08
N ILE A 4 -26.33 -9.55 27.02
CA ILE A 4 -26.43 -8.76 25.77
C ILE A 4 -25.85 -7.36 25.98
N ARG A 5 -24.57 -7.26 26.37
CA ARG A 5 -23.90 -5.94 26.47
C ARG A 5 -22.46 -5.84 25.98
N ASN A 6 -21.85 -6.88 25.43
CA ASN A 6 -20.41 -6.82 25.06
C ASN A 6 -20.07 -6.97 23.57
N ASN A 7 -21.02 -7.14 22.66
CA ASN A 7 -20.66 -7.42 21.26
C ASN A 7 -20.40 -6.18 20.39
N ALA A 8 -21.11 -5.07 20.60
CA ALA A 8 -20.98 -3.91 19.70
C ALA A 8 -19.63 -3.18 19.86
N LEU A 9 -19.14 -2.98 21.09
CA LEU A 9 -17.86 -2.30 21.33
C LEU A 9 -16.64 -3.18 21.00
N GLN A 10 -16.81 -4.50 20.93
CA GLN A 10 -15.72 -5.42 20.59
C GLN A 10 -15.60 -5.62 19.08
N GLN A 11 -16.73 -5.58 18.37
CA GLN A 11 -16.80 -5.65 16.92
C GLN A 11 -16.33 -4.35 16.25
N VAL A 12 -16.64 -3.17 16.82
CA VAL A 12 -16.11 -1.87 16.35
C VAL A 12 -14.57 -1.80 16.43
N ARG A 13 -13.91 -2.61 17.27
CA ARG A 13 -12.45 -2.60 17.48
C ARG A 13 -11.66 -3.47 16.52
N GLU A 14 -12.33 -4.31 15.73
CA GLU A 14 -11.69 -5.17 14.72
C GLU A 14 -11.50 -4.44 13.39
N ASP A 15 -12.27 -3.37 13.16
CA ASP A 15 -12.23 -2.59 11.91
C ASP A 15 -11.26 -1.38 11.99
N ASP A 16 -10.80 -0.98 13.18
CA ASP A 16 -9.85 0.14 13.38
C ASP A 16 -8.39 -0.24 13.04
N PHE A 17 -8.12 -0.50 11.76
CA PHE A 17 -6.78 -0.82 11.27
C PHE A 17 -6.41 -0.03 10.03
N VAL A 18 -5.10 0.10 9.83
CA VAL A 18 -4.53 0.55 8.56
C VAL A 18 -3.56 -0.51 8.05
N GLU A 19 -3.80 -0.96 6.83
CA GLU A 19 -2.89 -1.78 6.04
C GLU A 19 -2.00 -0.88 5.20
N TYR A 20 -0.74 -1.27 5.03
CA TYR A 20 0.19 -0.54 4.21
C TYR A 20 1.12 -1.46 3.44
N PHE A 21 1.37 -1.07 2.19
CA PHE A 21 2.14 -1.81 1.20
C PHE A 21 3.29 -0.95 0.72
N LEU A 22 4.47 -1.53 0.59
CA LEU A 22 5.71 -0.84 0.23
C LEU A 22 6.38 -1.61 -0.90
N PHE A 23 6.34 -1.03 -2.08
CA PHE A 23 6.83 -1.62 -3.31
C PHE A 23 8.18 -1.00 -3.72
N PRO A 24 9.22 -1.83 -3.97
CA PRO A 24 10.47 -1.33 -4.50
C PRO A 24 10.29 -0.89 -5.97
N GLY A 25 10.39 0.41 -6.25
CA GLY A 25 10.27 0.92 -7.63
C GLY A 25 11.49 0.67 -8.52
N ALA A 26 12.53 0.03 -8.00
CA ALA A 26 13.70 -0.41 -8.75
C ALA A 26 13.95 -1.91 -8.52
N SER A 27 13.19 -2.79 -9.20
CA SER A 27 13.56 -4.18 -9.57
C SER A 27 12.48 -4.94 -10.38
N LEU A 28 11.56 -4.26 -11.08
CA LEU A 28 10.83 -4.88 -12.21
C LEU A 28 11.13 -4.08 -13.48
N GLY A 29 12.42 -4.03 -13.81
CA GLY A 29 12.90 -3.62 -15.11
C GLY A 29 13.64 -4.81 -15.69
N THR A 30 13.07 -5.37 -16.75
CA THR A 30 13.78 -6.01 -17.86
C THR A 30 15.29 -5.78 -17.80
N VAL A 31 16.06 -6.86 -17.79
CA VAL A 31 17.39 -6.89 -18.38
C VAL A 31 17.27 -6.33 -19.80
N ALA A 32 17.45 -5.02 -19.94
CA ALA A 32 17.95 -4.46 -21.17
C ALA A 32 19.36 -5.01 -21.29
N ALA A 33 19.60 -5.70 -22.40
CA ALA A 33 20.87 -6.26 -22.77
C ALA A 33 21.91 -5.14 -22.86
N ASP A 34 22.65 -4.93 -21.78
CA ASP A 34 24.01 -4.45 -21.88
C ASP A 34 24.89 -5.71 -21.86
N GLU A 35 25.08 -6.25 -23.07
CA GLU A 35 26.16 -7.18 -23.38
C GLU A 35 27.47 -6.43 -23.09
N ASP A 36 28.04 -6.62 -21.90
CA ASP A 36 29.45 -6.99 -21.77
C ASP A 36 29.87 -7.10 -20.29
N GLU A 37 30.30 -8.32 -19.98
CA GLU A 37 31.21 -8.74 -18.92
C GLU A 37 30.75 -8.75 -17.44
N ALA A 38 30.58 -10.00 -16.99
CA ALA A 38 30.80 -10.53 -15.64
C ALA A 38 29.70 -10.33 -14.58
N LEU A 39 28.83 -11.32 -14.44
CA LEU A 39 28.87 -12.27 -13.31
C LEU A 39 27.84 -13.40 -13.47
N GLU A 40 28.36 -14.59 -13.71
CA GLU A 40 27.70 -15.90 -13.63
C GLU A 40 26.99 -16.13 -12.28
N ASN A 41 25.83 -16.81 -12.33
CA ASN A 41 25.19 -17.62 -11.27
C ASN A 41 24.40 -16.96 -10.12
N CYS A 42 23.74 -15.81 -10.32
CA CYS A 42 22.64 -15.42 -9.41
C CYS A 42 21.29 -15.78 -10.01
N ASP A 43 20.59 -16.75 -9.41
CA ASP A 43 19.17 -16.97 -9.71
C ASP A 43 18.41 -15.64 -9.54
N PRO A 44 17.63 -15.19 -10.54
CA PRO A 44 16.95 -13.90 -10.50
C PRO A 44 16.01 -13.77 -9.29
N GLU A 45 15.45 -14.88 -8.80
CA GLU A 45 14.64 -14.94 -7.58
C GLU A 45 15.47 -14.61 -6.31
N SER A 46 16.74 -15.02 -6.27
CA SER A 46 17.66 -14.76 -5.16
C SER A 46 18.09 -13.28 -5.10
N ALA A 47 18.28 -12.65 -6.26
CA ALA A 47 18.62 -11.23 -6.33
C ALA A 47 17.45 -10.34 -5.87
N ALA A 48 16.22 -10.63 -6.30
CA ALA A 48 15.02 -9.92 -5.87
C ALA A 48 14.77 -10.10 -4.35
N ALA A 49 14.94 -11.31 -3.83
CA ALA A 49 14.81 -11.57 -2.39
C ALA A 49 15.88 -10.81 -1.57
N LYS A 50 17.11 -10.73 -2.07
CA LYS A 50 18.20 -9.96 -1.43
C LYS A 50 17.90 -8.46 -1.44
N SER A 51 17.37 -7.93 -2.55
CA SER A 51 16.93 -6.55 -2.68
C SER A 51 15.80 -6.22 -1.69
N LEU A 52 14.81 -7.10 -1.59
CA LEU A 52 13.69 -6.93 -0.64
C LEU A 52 14.16 -7.01 0.82
N GLY A 53 15.12 -7.89 1.12
CA GLY A 53 15.75 -7.96 2.44
C GLY A 53 16.51 -6.68 2.81
N ALA A 54 17.23 -6.08 1.86
CA ALA A 54 17.91 -4.81 2.06
C ALA A 54 16.90 -3.67 2.30
N LEU A 55 15.83 -3.60 1.51
CA LEU A 55 14.74 -2.64 1.69
C LEU A 55 14.09 -2.79 3.08
N LEU A 56 13.83 -4.02 3.52
CA LEU A 56 13.25 -4.28 4.85
C LEU A 56 14.12 -3.72 5.97
N VAL A 57 15.45 -3.88 5.88
CA VAL A 57 16.38 -3.33 6.87
C VAL A 57 16.37 -1.80 6.85
N GLU A 58 16.39 -1.20 5.66
CA GLU A 58 16.38 0.25 5.49
C GLU A 58 15.08 0.89 5.99
N VAL A 59 13.92 0.33 5.61
CA VAL A 59 12.61 0.79 6.08
C VAL A 59 12.51 0.71 7.60
N ASN A 60 12.90 -0.41 8.21
CA ASN A 60 12.86 -0.55 9.67
C ASN A 60 13.80 0.44 10.37
N LYS A 61 14.97 0.73 9.79
CA LYS A 61 15.89 1.73 10.33
C LYS A 61 15.27 3.12 10.34
N LEU A 62 14.73 3.57 9.20
CA LEU A 62 14.12 4.89 9.07
C LEU A 62 12.84 5.01 9.90
N ALA A 63 11.99 3.98 9.90
CA ALA A 63 10.79 3.95 10.73
C ALA A 63 11.14 4.03 12.22
N LYS A 64 12.17 3.29 12.67
CA LYS A 64 12.63 3.38 14.06
C LYS A 64 13.12 4.78 14.41
N GLU A 65 13.83 5.46 13.51
CA GLU A 65 14.29 6.85 13.69
C GLU A 65 13.12 7.84 13.78
N PHE A 66 12.15 7.71 12.88
CA PHE A 66 10.97 8.57 12.84
C PHE A 66 10.08 8.40 14.08
N CYS A 67 9.92 7.15 14.54
CA CYS A 67 9.02 6.80 15.64
C CYS A 67 9.66 6.92 17.04
N GLN A 68 10.93 7.37 17.18
CA GLN A 68 11.67 7.32 18.47
C GLN A 68 10.95 8.02 19.64
N ARG A 69 10.10 9.00 19.34
CA ARG A 69 9.42 9.83 20.33
C ARG A 69 7.89 9.73 20.26
N TYR A 70 7.38 8.83 19.42
CA TYR A 70 5.96 8.61 19.26
C TYR A 70 5.48 7.54 20.25
N ILE A 71 4.31 7.76 20.85
CA ILE A 71 3.71 6.82 21.80
C ILE A 71 2.47 6.25 21.11
N TRP A 72 2.56 4.97 20.72
CA TRP A 72 1.47 4.24 20.08
C TRP A 72 0.37 3.92 21.10
N HIS A 73 -0.88 4.05 20.66
CA HIS A 73 -2.04 3.61 21.43
C HIS A 73 -2.14 2.08 21.45
N ARG A 74 -1.98 1.45 20.28
CA ARG A 74 -2.03 -0.02 20.12
C ARG A 74 -0.79 -0.53 19.39
N ASP A 75 -0.90 -0.78 18.08
CA ASP A 75 0.15 -1.40 17.30
C ASP A 75 1.04 -0.34 16.64
N GLY A 76 2.34 -0.37 16.93
CA GLY A 76 3.31 0.41 16.17
C GLY A 76 3.56 -0.13 14.78
N PHE A 77 4.14 0.72 13.93
CA PHE A 77 4.54 0.36 12.57
C PHE A 77 5.47 -0.86 12.51
N LYS A 78 5.11 -1.86 11.71
CA LYS A 78 5.86 -3.10 11.49
C LYS A 78 5.65 -3.56 10.06
N VAL A 79 6.72 -4.06 9.44
CA VAL A 79 6.66 -4.56 8.05
C VAL A 79 7.31 -5.92 7.92
N VAL A 80 6.76 -6.75 7.04
CA VAL A 80 7.29 -8.07 6.67
C VAL A 80 7.42 -8.17 5.16
N ALA A 81 8.44 -8.87 4.68
CA ALA A 81 8.63 -9.14 3.27
C ALA A 81 7.62 -10.19 2.76
N ARG A 82 7.01 -9.92 1.61
CA ARG A 82 6.09 -10.81 0.88
C ARG A 82 6.65 -11.07 -0.51
N LYS A 83 6.66 -12.34 -0.93
CA LYS A 83 7.04 -12.72 -2.29
C LYS A 83 5.89 -12.39 -3.25
N GLY A 84 6.24 -11.93 -4.45
CA GLY A 84 5.25 -11.73 -5.51
C GLY A 84 4.61 -13.05 -5.93
N GLY A 85 3.33 -13.00 -6.30
CA GLY A 85 2.57 -14.20 -6.70
C GLY A 85 2.00 -15.04 -5.57
N ASP A 86 2.26 -14.71 -4.29
CA ASP A 86 1.48 -15.29 -3.18
C ASP A 86 0.03 -14.83 -3.34
N ARG A 87 -0.87 -15.78 -3.62
CA ARG A 87 -2.32 -15.57 -3.63
C ARG A 87 -2.69 -14.94 -2.30
N GLN A 88 -3.08 -13.67 -2.34
CA GLN A 88 -3.43 -12.92 -1.15
C GLN A 88 -4.71 -13.50 -0.59
N ARG A 89 -4.57 -14.43 0.34
CA ARG A 89 -5.68 -14.94 1.12
C ARG A 89 -6.22 -13.78 1.95
N ARG A 90 -7.32 -13.20 1.47
CA ARG A 90 -8.26 -12.31 2.16
C ARG A 90 -7.70 -10.98 2.61
N LEU A 91 -7.93 -9.96 1.77
CA LEU A 91 -8.38 -8.67 2.28
C LEU A 91 -9.72 -8.94 3.00
N LEU A 92 -9.81 -8.58 4.27
CA LEU A 92 -10.93 -8.91 5.15
C LEU A 92 -12.20 -8.13 4.76
N ILE A 93 -12.97 -8.65 3.81
CA ILE A 93 -14.43 -8.45 3.71
C ILE A 93 -15.09 -9.83 3.51
N GLU A 94 -14.93 -10.72 4.49
CA GLU A 94 -15.73 -11.96 4.61
C GLU A 94 -16.44 -12.00 5.97
N ALA A 95 -17.03 -10.87 6.39
CA ALA A 95 -17.87 -10.81 7.61
C ALA A 95 -19.34 -10.44 7.36
N SER A 96 -19.76 -10.31 6.10
CA SER A 96 -21.19 -10.25 5.73
C SER A 96 -21.50 -11.44 4.83
N GLY A 97 -21.95 -12.53 5.44
CA GLY A 97 -22.49 -13.67 4.73
C GLY A 97 -23.63 -13.23 3.82
N GLN A 98 -23.35 -13.12 2.53
CA GLN A 98 -24.34 -13.04 1.48
C GLN A 98 -23.75 -13.71 0.24
N ASP A 99 -24.19 -14.94 0.03
CA ASP A 99 -24.08 -15.64 -1.24
C ASP A 99 -24.73 -14.76 -2.32
N GLY A 100 -23.91 -14.12 -3.16
CA GLY A 100 -24.42 -13.28 -4.24
C GLY A 100 -23.30 -12.51 -4.93
N ASP A 101 -22.82 -13.08 -6.03
CA ASP A 101 -22.14 -12.38 -7.14
C ASP A 101 -20.96 -11.47 -6.71
N GLY A 102 -19.81 -12.10 -6.47
CA GLY A 102 -18.57 -11.43 -6.09
C GLY A 102 -18.15 -10.39 -7.12
N GLY A 103 -18.07 -9.14 -6.66
CA GLY A 103 -17.59 -7.98 -7.40
C GLY A 103 -16.27 -8.23 -8.10
N LEU A 104 -16.17 -7.61 -9.27
CA LEU A 104 -15.18 -7.84 -10.30
C LEU A 104 -13.77 -7.39 -9.86
N GLU A 105 -12.85 -8.35 -9.96
CA GLU A 105 -11.38 -8.19 -10.16
C GLU A 105 -10.50 -7.66 -9.03
N ALA A 106 -9.68 -8.58 -8.48
CA ALA A 106 -8.24 -8.35 -8.24
C ALA A 106 -7.50 -9.70 -8.04
N ASP A 107 -7.58 -10.62 -9.00
CA ASP A 107 -6.73 -11.85 -9.02
C ASP A 107 -5.35 -11.58 -9.63
N ALA A 108 -5.01 -10.32 -9.87
CA ALA A 108 -3.70 -9.91 -10.36
C ALA A 108 -2.65 -10.06 -9.24
N PRO A 109 -1.59 -10.87 -9.45
CA PRO A 109 -0.59 -11.10 -8.42
C PRO A 109 0.17 -9.80 -8.10
N LEU A 110 0.20 -9.43 -6.82
CA LEU A 110 1.04 -8.32 -6.37
C LEU A 110 2.53 -8.63 -6.63
N PRO A 111 3.34 -7.64 -7.01
CA PRO A 111 4.79 -7.80 -7.05
C PRO A 111 5.34 -8.01 -5.63
N SER A 112 6.56 -8.51 -5.52
CA SER A 112 7.25 -8.63 -4.22
C SER A 112 7.30 -7.28 -3.50
N HIS A 113 6.88 -7.24 -2.24
CA HIS A 113 6.66 -6.00 -1.49
C HIS A 113 6.89 -6.22 0.01
N LEU A 114 6.97 -5.13 0.77
CA LEU A 114 6.80 -5.19 2.22
C LEU A 114 5.35 -4.86 2.57
N TYR A 115 4.81 -5.57 3.54
CA TYR A 115 3.45 -5.43 4.01
C TYR A 115 3.42 -5.24 5.52
N GLY A 116 2.51 -4.40 6.00
CA GLY A 116 2.20 -4.27 7.41
C GLY A 116 0.74 -3.92 7.64
N ILE A 117 0.30 -4.18 8.87
CA ILE A 117 -1.02 -3.82 9.38
C ILE A 117 -0.82 -3.32 10.81
N SER A 118 -1.51 -2.24 11.15
CA SER A 118 -1.47 -1.64 12.48
C SER A 118 -2.88 -1.29 12.92
N HIS A 119 -3.31 -1.79 14.07
CA HIS A 119 -4.56 -1.37 14.68
C HIS A 119 -4.33 -0.08 15.45
N TYR A 120 -5.16 0.93 15.19
CA TYR A 120 -5.10 2.22 15.87
C TYR A 120 -6.15 2.35 16.99
N GLY A 121 -7.20 1.50 16.98
CA GLY A 121 -8.27 1.54 17.98
C GLY A 121 -8.95 2.90 18.03
N ASP A 122 -9.09 3.48 19.23
CA ASP A 122 -9.78 4.77 19.37
C ASP A 122 -8.88 5.99 19.03
N ASN A 123 -7.61 5.79 18.66
CA ASN A 123 -6.68 6.88 18.39
C ASN A 123 -6.38 7.05 16.90
N ILE A 124 -7.23 7.81 16.21
CA ILE A 124 -7.04 8.17 14.79
C ILE A 124 -5.69 8.85 14.51
N GLN A 125 -5.02 9.41 15.52
CA GLN A 125 -3.67 9.98 15.34
C GLN A 125 -2.63 8.91 14.97
N ASP A 126 -2.79 7.67 15.42
CA ASP A 126 -1.86 6.58 15.06
C ASP A 126 -1.94 6.27 13.56
N GLU A 127 -3.14 6.30 12.98
CA GLU A 127 -3.37 6.15 11.54
C GLU A 127 -2.66 7.26 10.75
N TRP A 128 -2.95 8.52 11.06
CA TRP A 128 -2.32 9.66 10.39
C TRP A 128 -0.81 9.72 10.62
N PHE A 129 -0.32 9.24 11.75
CA PHE A 129 1.12 9.12 12.01
C PHE A 129 1.77 8.05 11.11
N ILE A 130 1.09 6.95 10.84
CA ILE A 130 1.53 5.94 9.86
C ILE A 130 1.56 6.56 8.46
N VAL A 131 0.53 7.33 8.07
CA VAL A 131 0.51 8.05 6.79
C VAL A 131 1.74 8.97 6.69
N ALA A 132 1.98 9.81 7.70
CA ALA A 132 3.15 10.70 7.74
C ALA A 132 4.48 9.94 7.63
N LEU A 133 4.57 8.76 8.26
CA LEU A 133 5.73 7.87 8.14
C LEU A 133 5.89 7.34 6.70
N LEU A 134 4.83 6.94 6.01
CA LEU A 134 4.90 6.48 4.62
C LEU A 134 5.38 7.59 3.67
N PHE A 135 4.88 8.82 3.86
CA PHE A 135 5.41 10.00 3.16
C PHE A 135 6.90 10.22 3.45
N HIS A 136 7.33 10.07 4.71
CA HIS A 136 8.74 10.18 5.08
C HIS A 136 9.61 9.09 4.42
N LEU A 137 9.15 7.84 4.43
CA LEU A 137 9.87 6.70 3.85
C LEU A 137 10.03 6.85 2.34
N THR A 138 8.95 7.16 1.62
CA THR A 138 8.98 7.32 0.15
C THR A 138 9.83 8.52 -0.30
N ARG A 139 9.94 9.57 0.53
CA ARG A 139 10.86 10.70 0.29
C ARG A 139 12.33 10.35 0.53
N ARG A 140 12.61 9.42 1.45
CA ARG A 140 13.98 9.05 1.89
C ARG A 140 14.56 7.89 1.11
N ILE A 141 13.72 6.99 0.59
CA ILE A 141 14.11 5.79 -0.15
C ILE A 141 13.71 6.01 -1.61
N PRO A 142 14.66 6.38 -2.50
CA PRO A 142 14.36 6.65 -3.90
C PRO A 142 13.70 5.45 -4.58
N GLY A 143 12.64 5.71 -5.33
CA GLY A 143 11.89 4.65 -6.01
C GLY A 143 10.88 3.91 -5.13
N LEU A 144 10.85 4.11 -3.81
CA LEU A 144 9.86 3.43 -2.97
C LEU A 144 8.46 3.98 -3.25
N VAL A 145 7.53 3.07 -3.56
CA VAL A 145 6.11 3.37 -3.71
C VAL A 145 5.38 2.79 -2.52
N ALA A 146 4.49 3.55 -1.88
CA ALA A 146 3.65 3.05 -0.81
C ALA A 146 2.16 3.14 -1.14
N ARG A 147 1.36 2.30 -0.49
CA ARG A 147 -0.10 2.38 -0.43
C ARG A 147 -0.55 2.23 1.01
N ALA A 148 -1.67 2.83 1.36
CA ALA A 148 -2.33 2.66 2.65
C ALA A 148 -3.84 2.52 2.45
N VAL A 149 -4.45 1.56 3.14
CA VAL A 149 -5.87 1.21 3.04
C VAL A 149 -6.38 0.94 4.45
N ASP A 150 -7.55 1.45 4.81
CA ASP A 150 -8.22 1.18 6.09
C ASP A 150 -9.53 0.38 5.85
N SER A 151 -10.40 0.28 6.86
CA SER A 151 -11.70 -0.39 6.73
C SER A 151 -12.65 0.26 5.72
N ASP A 152 -12.44 1.53 5.40
CA ASP A 152 -13.24 2.29 4.42
C ASP A 152 -12.62 2.26 3.00
N GLY A 153 -11.45 1.65 2.84
CA GLY A 153 -10.74 1.52 1.57
C GLY A 153 -9.69 2.62 1.38
N GLU A 154 -9.82 3.42 0.32
CA GLU A 154 -8.86 4.46 -0.06
C GLU A 154 -9.12 5.78 0.70
N PHE A 155 -8.89 5.79 2.02
CA PHE A 155 -9.20 6.92 2.91
C PHE A 155 -8.38 8.19 2.66
N LEU A 156 -7.21 8.08 2.03
CA LEU A 156 -6.33 9.23 1.76
C LEU A 156 -6.97 10.28 0.82
N LEU A 157 -8.04 9.93 0.10
CA LEU A 157 -8.71 10.84 -0.82
C LEU A 157 -9.78 11.70 -0.16
N ILE A 158 -10.13 11.47 1.11
CA ILE A 158 -11.23 12.16 1.80
C ILE A 158 -10.96 13.68 1.86
N GLU A 159 -9.74 14.08 2.23
CA GLU A 159 -9.35 15.50 2.32
C GLU A 159 -9.28 16.20 0.95
N ALA A 160 -9.09 15.42 -0.12
CA ALA A 160 -9.01 15.92 -1.49
C ALA A 160 -10.34 15.76 -2.25
N ALA A 161 -11.42 15.29 -1.62
CA ALA A 161 -12.65 14.84 -2.28
C ALA A 161 -13.25 15.88 -3.24
N GLU A 162 -13.21 17.17 -2.86
CA GLU A 162 -13.74 18.27 -3.71
C GLU A 162 -12.85 18.61 -4.92
N HIS A 163 -11.59 18.14 -4.92
CA HIS A 163 -10.59 18.41 -5.94
C HIS A 163 -10.25 17.16 -6.77
N LEU A 164 -10.95 16.05 -6.56
CA LEU A 164 -10.74 14.83 -7.32
C LEU A 164 -11.22 14.99 -8.78
N PRO A 165 -10.54 14.37 -9.75
CA PRO A 165 -11.03 14.20 -11.10
C PRO A 165 -12.39 13.54 -11.09
N ARG A 166 -13.22 13.87 -12.08
CA ARG A 166 -14.60 13.36 -12.18
C ARG A 166 -14.70 11.83 -12.11
N TRP A 167 -13.70 11.12 -12.64
CA TRP A 167 -13.67 9.66 -12.62
C TRP A 167 -13.42 9.09 -11.23
N ALA A 168 -12.64 9.79 -10.39
CA ALA A 168 -12.24 9.37 -9.05
C ALA A 168 -13.23 9.79 -7.96
N ALA A 169 -14.25 10.60 -8.32
CA ALA A 169 -15.36 10.90 -7.42
C ALA A 169 -16.20 9.65 -7.07
N ASN A 170 -16.09 8.57 -7.85
CA ASN A 170 -16.59 7.26 -7.47
C ASN A 170 -15.51 6.49 -6.68
N PRO A 171 -15.70 6.20 -5.38
CA PRO A 171 -14.74 5.47 -4.56
C PRO A 171 -14.33 4.11 -5.15
N GLU A 172 -15.28 3.36 -5.73
CA GLU A 172 -15.01 2.06 -6.38
C GLU A 172 -14.03 2.18 -7.54
N ARG A 173 -14.03 3.33 -8.23
CA ARG A 173 -13.08 3.60 -9.32
C ARG A 173 -11.72 4.03 -8.82
N ALA A 174 -11.63 4.60 -7.62
CA ALA A 174 -10.38 5.02 -7.02
C ALA A 174 -9.67 3.88 -6.26
N GLU A 175 -10.38 2.81 -5.93
CA GLU A 175 -9.84 1.61 -5.31
C GLU A 175 -8.66 1.04 -6.12
N GLY A 176 -7.54 0.77 -5.46
CA GLY A 176 -6.35 0.25 -6.15
C GLY A 176 -5.47 1.33 -6.79
N ARG A 177 -5.89 2.60 -6.77
CA ARG A 177 -5.34 3.65 -7.64
C ARG A 177 -4.57 4.75 -6.90
N VAL A 178 -4.54 4.71 -5.58
CA VAL A 178 -3.88 5.71 -4.73
C VAL A 178 -2.50 5.21 -4.32
N PHE A 179 -1.48 6.04 -4.55
CA PHE A 179 -0.08 5.72 -4.27
C PHE A 179 0.63 6.91 -3.65
N ILE A 180 1.54 6.64 -2.72
CA ILE A 180 2.48 7.62 -2.17
C ILE A 180 3.83 7.35 -2.82
N TYR A 181 4.43 8.37 -3.44
CA TYR A 181 5.71 8.23 -4.13
C TYR A 181 6.52 9.53 -3.99
N GLU A 182 7.82 9.42 -3.67
CA GLU A 182 8.70 10.59 -3.46
C GLU A 182 8.17 11.61 -2.44
N GLY A 183 7.34 11.17 -1.49
CA GLY A 183 6.71 12.03 -0.50
C GLY A 183 5.56 12.89 -1.03
N GLU A 184 4.90 12.47 -2.11
CA GLU A 184 3.71 13.11 -2.70
C GLU A 184 2.61 12.05 -2.94
N LEU A 185 1.35 12.48 -2.97
CA LEU A 185 0.20 11.62 -3.25
C LEU A 185 -0.12 11.61 -4.76
N TYR A 186 -0.29 10.41 -5.31
CA TYR A 186 -0.60 10.16 -6.71
C TYR A 186 -1.88 9.35 -6.84
N LEU A 187 -2.69 9.74 -7.81
CA LEU A 187 -3.87 9.01 -8.23
C LEU A 187 -3.69 8.60 -9.69
N ILE A 188 -3.64 7.30 -9.94
CA ILE A 188 -3.31 6.72 -11.26
C ILE A 188 -4.60 6.21 -11.91
N GLY A 189 -5.02 6.79 -13.02
CA GLY A 189 -6.25 6.37 -13.70
C GLY A 189 -6.61 7.31 -14.84
N GLY A 190 -7.82 7.17 -15.38
CA GLY A 190 -8.28 7.97 -16.51
C GLY A 190 -9.79 7.91 -16.71
N GLU A 191 -10.30 8.75 -17.61
CA GLU A 191 -11.73 8.83 -17.97
C GLU A 191 -12.20 7.69 -18.89
N GLY A 192 -11.31 6.79 -19.32
CA GLY A 192 -11.64 5.61 -20.13
C GLY A 192 -12.39 4.52 -19.34
N GLU A 193 -12.99 3.56 -20.07
CA GLU A 193 -13.58 2.35 -19.48
C GLU A 193 -12.57 1.59 -18.62
N GLU A 194 -13.07 0.72 -17.72
CA GLU A 194 -12.37 -0.06 -16.69
C GLU A 194 -11.14 -0.82 -17.23
N GLU A 195 -10.05 -0.10 -17.47
CA GLU A 195 -8.76 -0.72 -17.76
C GLU A 195 -8.18 -1.23 -16.44
N GLU A 196 -7.94 -2.53 -16.42
CA GLU A 196 -7.17 -3.22 -15.38
C GLU A 196 -5.80 -2.54 -15.24
N LEU A 197 -5.49 -2.05 -14.03
CA LEU A 197 -4.23 -1.37 -13.76
C LEU A 197 -3.17 -2.38 -13.31
N SER A 198 -2.21 -2.67 -14.19
CA SER A 198 -1.04 -3.45 -13.81
C SER A 198 -0.04 -2.62 -13.00
N PHE A 199 0.64 -3.24 -12.03
CA PHE A 199 1.71 -2.57 -11.26
C PHE A 199 2.87 -2.10 -12.15
N GLU A 200 3.13 -2.78 -13.27
CA GLU A 200 4.12 -2.33 -14.25
C GLU A 200 3.74 -0.97 -14.87
N ARG A 201 2.45 -0.79 -15.20
CA ARG A 201 1.93 0.49 -15.69
C ARG A 201 2.02 1.55 -14.60
N VAL A 202 1.61 1.23 -13.37
CA VAL A 202 1.72 2.15 -12.22
C VAL A 202 3.16 2.63 -12.05
N PHE A 203 4.15 1.73 -12.00
CA PHE A 203 5.55 2.13 -11.84
C PHE A 203 6.08 2.93 -13.03
N ARG A 204 5.58 2.68 -14.24
CA ARG A 204 5.93 3.47 -15.43
C ARG A 204 5.37 4.89 -15.34
N GLU A 205 4.09 5.02 -14.96
CA GLU A 205 3.43 6.32 -14.82
C GLU A 205 4.02 7.14 -13.67
N LEU A 206 4.30 6.49 -12.54
CA LEU A 206 4.99 7.13 -11.41
C LEU A 206 6.41 7.58 -11.75
N LYS A 207 7.06 7.01 -12.78
CA LYS A 207 8.37 7.48 -13.27
C LYS A 207 8.26 8.54 -14.37
N GLY A 208 7.20 8.55 -15.17
CA GLY A 208 7.00 9.50 -16.29
C GLY A 208 6.63 10.92 -15.86
N ASP A 209 6.62 11.89 -16.78
CA ASP A 209 6.37 13.31 -16.45
C ASP A 209 4.88 13.72 -16.39
N GLY A 210 3.96 12.90 -16.90
CA GLY A 210 2.52 13.21 -17.05
C GLY A 210 1.65 12.90 -15.83
N ARG A 211 2.09 13.24 -14.61
CA ARG A 211 1.45 12.78 -13.36
C ARG A 211 0.40 13.77 -12.85
N THR A 212 -0.75 13.28 -12.40
CA THR A 212 -1.67 14.07 -11.55
C THR A 212 -1.21 13.97 -10.10
N ARG A 213 -0.66 15.06 -9.57
CA ARG A 213 -0.15 15.18 -8.20
C ARG A 213 -1.19 15.87 -7.33
N TYR A 214 -1.50 15.29 -6.17
CA TYR A 214 -2.29 15.96 -5.14
C TYR A 214 -1.33 16.41 -4.06
N VAL A 215 -1.12 17.71 -4.00
CA VAL A 215 -0.30 18.34 -2.98
C VAL A 215 -1.28 18.85 -1.91
N GLY A 216 -1.19 18.28 -0.72
CA GLY A 216 -1.82 18.79 0.49
C GLY A 216 -0.88 19.73 1.23
#